data_AF-A0A6L4AAU8-F1
#
_entry.id   AF-A0A6L4AAU8-F1
#
_cell.length_a   1.000
_cell.length_b   1.000
_cell.length_c   1.000
_cell.angle_alpha   90.00
_cell.angle_beta   90.00
_cell.angle_gamma   90.00
#
_symmetry.space_group_name_H-M   'P 1'
#
loop_
_entity.id
_entity.type
_entity.pdbx_description
1 polymer ?
#
loop_
_entity_poly.entity_id
_entity_poly.type
_entity_poly.pdbx_seq_one_letter_code
_entity_poly.pdbx_strand_id
1 'polypeptide(L)'
;MPILTLMMIVVGIGLCAWVIFAKHGPSLNAALKSAITSVVVLSPILPLGEGIYQLRDDERYISGQSDVFELINILNQEVQPDDIVLIERGEYSRLFMNYFKADAVLMTLPLPLRGGYAPGEPEIRDDELYPALGPHASYALDWAPDHYRRLWLVAASGPFITDAIRPAERLLTIRYFPIREYTVSQKARAILYDTVDVPNVPSVYRTNYIFGELLGLLGYDLPRGTTYQPGDVVPVSIVWSALQPMVTDYNVSVRISDATHLPVVQQDGLPIATFGHTSQWEIGRTLRDNHGLELPADLLPGEYYLEVTVYNYVTGENLEVRNPELGVVPSNRIATLLPITVQENSDD
;
A
#
# COMPACT_ATOMS: atom_id res chain seq x y z
N MET A 1 -14.95 9.23 -37.38
CA MET A 1 -15.87 9.95 -38.29
C MET A 1 -16.45 9.10 -39.44
N PRO A 2 -15.69 8.35 -40.26
CA PRO A 2 -16.27 7.66 -41.44
C PRO A 2 -17.18 6.47 -41.11
N ILE A 3 -17.00 5.84 -39.94
CA ILE A 3 -17.79 4.68 -39.49
C ILE A 3 -19.20 5.11 -39.05
N LEU A 4 -19.32 6.23 -38.32
CA LEU A 4 -20.59 6.78 -37.85
C LEU A 4 -21.53 7.18 -39.00
N THR A 5 -20.98 7.74 -40.08
CA THR A 5 -21.75 8.10 -41.29
C THR A 5 -22.21 6.87 -42.05
N LEU A 6 -21.35 5.86 -42.26
CA LEU A 6 -21.73 4.60 -42.90
C LEU A 6 -22.84 3.89 -42.10
N MET A 7 -22.81 3.97 -40.76
CA MET A 7 -23.79 3.33 -39.89
C MET A 7 -25.14 4.05 -39.84
N MET A 8 -25.19 5.39 -39.81
CA MET A 8 -26.46 6.12 -39.92
C MET A 8 -27.17 5.82 -41.25
N ILE A 9 -26.40 5.57 -42.31
CA ILE A 9 -26.94 5.15 -43.60
C ILE A 9 -27.57 3.76 -43.49
N VAL A 10 -26.91 2.79 -42.83
CA VAL A 10 -27.46 1.43 -42.64
C VAL A 10 -28.72 1.43 -41.76
N VAL A 11 -28.72 2.20 -40.66
CA VAL A 11 -29.90 2.39 -39.79
C VAL A 11 -31.04 3.06 -40.55
N GLY A 12 -30.73 4.11 -41.32
CA GLY A 12 -31.70 4.83 -42.14
C GLY A 12 -32.31 3.93 -43.21
N ILE A 13 -31.51 3.10 -43.88
CA ILE A 13 -31.99 2.11 -44.87
C ILE A 13 -32.86 1.05 -44.18
N GLY A 14 -32.47 0.56 -42.99
CA GLY A 14 -33.24 -0.41 -42.20
C GLY A 14 -34.60 0.14 -41.73
N LEU A 15 -34.65 1.40 -41.30
CA LEU A 15 -35.88 2.11 -40.91
C LEU A 15 -36.79 2.40 -42.10
N CYS A 16 -36.23 2.87 -43.22
CA CYS A 16 -36.97 3.08 -44.45
C CYS A 16 -37.56 1.76 -44.97
N ALA A 17 -36.78 0.68 -44.95
CA ALA A 17 -37.25 -0.66 -45.27
C ALA A 17 -38.39 -1.06 -44.33
N TRP A 18 -38.21 -0.96 -43.01
CA TRP A 18 -39.23 -1.31 -42.01
C TRP A 18 -40.54 -0.52 -42.18
N VAL A 19 -40.47 0.80 -42.42
CA VAL A 19 -41.66 1.66 -42.64
C VAL A 19 -42.38 1.34 -43.95
N ILE A 20 -41.63 1.07 -45.03
CA ILE A 20 -42.19 0.65 -46.31
C ILE A 20 -42.88 -0.72 -46.17
N PHE A 21 -42.27 -1.64 -45.41
CA PHE A 21 -42.81 -2.98 -45.15
C PHE A 21 -44.04 -2.98 -44.23
N ALA A 22 -44.04 -2.20 -43.16
CA ALA A 22 -45.18 -2.04 -42.25
C ALA A 22 -46.42 -1.50 -42.97
N LYS A 23 -46.24 -0.74 -44.05
CA LYS A 23 -47.34 -0.19 -44.86
C LYS A 23 -47.79 -1.09 -46.03
N HIS A 24 -46.98 -2.02 -46.55
CA HIS A 24 -47.26 -2.66 -47.86
C HIS A 24 -47.02 -4.19 -48.01
N GLY A 25 -46.57 -4.97 -47.01
CA GLY A 25 -46.14 -6.37 -47.24
C GLY A 25 -47.01 -7.50 -46.64
N PRO A 26 -47.72 -8.34 -47.43
CA PRO A 26 -48.48 -9.49 -46.93
C PRO A 26 -47.78 -10.88 -46.99
N SER A 27 -46.50 -11.03 -47.37
CA SER A 27 -45.92 -12.37 -47.68
C SER A 27 -44.51 -12.72 -47.14
N LEU A 28 -43.96 -11.97 -46.18
CA LEU A 28 -42.62 -12.26 -45.64
C LEU A 28 -42.64 -13.29 -44.49
N ASN A 29 -41.78 -14.31 -44.59
CA ASN A 29 -41.61 -15.37 -43.59
C ASN A 29 -41.15 -14.78 -42.24
N ALA A 30 -41.62 -15.33 -41.12
CA ALA A 30 -41.40 -14.79 -39.77
C ALA A 30 -39.91 -14.59 -39.44
N ALA A 31 -39.04 -15.48 -39.93
CA ALA A 31 -37.59 -15.40 -39.78
C ALA A 31 -36.98 -14.12 -40.39
N LEU A 32 -37.52 -13.62 -41.51
CA LEU A 32 -37.00 -12.40 -42.14
C LEU A 32 -37.48 -11.14 -41.41
N LYS A 33 -38.68 -11.19 -40.82
CA LYS A 33 -39.19 -10.11 -39.95
C LYS A 33 -38.34 -9.98 -38.68
N SER A 34 -38.03 -11.09 -38.02
CA SER A 34 -37.15 -11.09 -36.85
C SER A 34 -35.75 -10.59 -37.20
N ALA A 35 -35.19 -11.00 -38.34
CA ALA A 35 -33.87 -10.53 -38.77
C ALA A 35 -33.81 -9.00 -38.96
N ILE A 36 -34.82 -8.41 -39.61
CA ILE A 36 -34.88 -6.96 -39.82
C ILE A 36 -35.04 -6.22 -38.49
N THR A 37 -35.93 -6.69 -37.61
CA THR A 37 -36.10 -6.09 -36.28
C THR A 37 -34.82 -6.19 -35.44
N SER A 38 -34.13 -7.33 -35.47
CA SER A 38 -32.83 -7.50 -34.80
C SER A 38 -31.78 -6.53 -35.34
N VAL A 39 -31.72 -6.29 -36.66
CA VAL A 39 -30.80 -5.30 -37.26
C VAL A 39 -31.12 -3.88 -36.76
N VAL A 40 -32.39 -3.50 -36.72
CA VAL A 40 -32.80 -2.16 -36.24
C VAL A 40 -32.49 -1.96 -34.76
N VAL A 41 -32.63 -3.01 -33.94
CA VAL A 41 -32.40 -2.96 -32.48
C VAL A 41 -30.92 -3.08 -32.12
N LEU A 42 -30.15 -3.95 -32.78
CA LEU A 42 -28.72 -4.15 -32.50
C LEU A 42 -27.84 -3.04 -33.08
N SER A 43 -28.28 -2.40 -34.18
CA SER A 43 -27.50 -1.36 -34.83
C SER A 43 -27.23 -0.11 -33.99
N PRO A 44 -28.07 0.34 -33.04
CA PRO A 44 -27.69 1.38 -32.09
C PRO A 44 -26.88 0.85 -30.89
N ILE A 45 -27.11 -0.39 -30.47
CA ILE A 45 -26.46 -0.98 -29.29
C ILE A 45 -24.97 -1.21 -29.53
N LEU A 46 -24.60 -1.77 -30.68
CA LEU A 46 -23.20 -2.04 -31.03
C LEU A 46 -22.31 -0.79 -31.06
N PRO A 47 -22.69 0.33 -31.71
CA PRO A 47 -21.88 1.55 -31.70
C PRO A 47 -21.95 2.33 -30.38
N LEU A 48 -23.05 2.20 -29.62
CA LEU A 48 -23.06 2.70 -28.24
C LEU A 48 -22.06 1.93 -27.38
N GLY A 49 -22.05 0.59 -27.50
CA GLY A 49 -21.09 -0.28 -26.82
C GLY A 49 -19.65 0.02 -27.24
N GLU A 50 -19.38 0.10 -28.54
CA GLU A 50 -18.07 0.45 -29.08
C GLU A 50 -17.65 1.87 -28.71
N GLY A 51 -18.57 2.84 -28.73
CA GLY A 51 -18.31 4.21 -28.31
C GLY A 51 -17.97 4.31 -26.83
N ILE A 52 -18.70 3.60 -25.97
CA ILE A 52 -18.40 3.49 -24.53
C ILE A 52 -17.06 2.77 -24.33
N TYR A 53 -16.79 1.72 -25.10
CA TYR A 53 -15.52 0.97 -25.07
C TYR A 53 -14.33 1.85 -25.48
N GLN A 54 -14.45 2.65 -26.54
CA GLN A 54 -13.39 3.57 -26.95
C GLN A 54 -13.21 4.74 -25.97
N LEU A 55 -14.30 5.21 -25.35
CA LEU A 55 -14.21 6.23 -24.29
C LEU A 55 -13.56 5.69 -23.01
N ARG A 56 -13.53 4.37 -22.80
CA ARG A 56 -12.81 3.74 -21.70
C ARG A 56 -11.30 3.97 -21.80
N ASP A 57 -10.73 3.96 -23.00
CA ASP A 57 -9.27 4.11 -23.22
C ASP A 57 -8.90 5.51 -23.76
N ASP A 58 -9.71 6.52 -23.46
CA ASP A 58 -9.51 7.88 -23.95
C ASP A 58 -8.31 8.55 -23.25
N GLU A 59 -7.26 8.79 -24.05
CA GLU A 59 -6.01 9.43 -23.62
C GLU A 59 -6.24 10.75 -22.87
N ARG A 60 -7.37 11.46 -23.07
CA ARG A 60 -7.67 12.70 -22.33
C ARG A 60 -7.88 12.47 -20.83
N TYR A 61 -8.23 11.26 -20.41
CA TYR A 61 -8.34 10.91 -18.98
C TYR A 61 -7.01 10.48 -18.37
N ILE A 62 -6.07 9.97 -19.19
CA ILE A 62 -4.74 9.50 -18.75
C ILE A 62 -3.67 10.59 -18.94
N SER A 63 -3.90 11.57 -19.83
CA SER A 63 -2.92 12.57 -20.23
C SER A 63 -2.36 13.34 -19.03
N GLY A 64 -1.08 13.12 -18.73
CA GLY A 64 -0.37 13.73 -17.60
C GLY A 64 -0.38 12.94 -16.28
N GLN A 65 -1.01 11.75 -16.25
CA GLN A 65 -1.08 10.85 -15.06
C GLN A 65 -0.81 9.37 -15.43
N SER A 66 0.07 9.13 -16.40
CA SER A 66 0.41 7.75 -16.83
C SER A 66 1.03 6.92 -15.71
N ASP A 67 1.75 7.56 -14.78
CA ASP A 67 2.30 6.96 -13.58
C ASP A 67 1.22 6.48 -12.61
N VAL A 68 0.15 7.26 -12.41
CA VAL A 68 -1.00 6.85 -11.60
C VAL A 68 -1.77 5.71 -12.27
N PHE A 69 -1.89 5.72 -13.59
CA PHE A 69 -2.50 4.61 -14.33
C PHE A 69 -1.70 3.30 -14.18
N GLU A 70 -0.38 3.36 -14.26
CA GLU A 70 0.51 2.23 -13.99
C GLU A 70 0.34 1.71 -12.55
N LEU A 71 0.26 2.62 -11.56
CA LEU A 71 -0.01 2.25 -10.18
C LEU A 71 -1.36 1.53 -10.03
N ILE A 72 -2.42 1.99 -10.70
CA ILE A 72 -3.73 1.30 -10.68
C ILE A 72 -3.61 -0.11 -11.24
N ASN A 73 -2.81 -0.33 -12.29
CA ASN A 73 -2.61 -1.67 -12.84
C ASN A 73 -1.88 -2.61 -11.87
N ILE A 74 -0.95 -2.09 -11.07
CA ILE A 74 -0.32 -2.83 -9.98
C ILE A 74 -1.38 -3.16 -8.91
N LEU A 75 -2.13 -2.16 -8.45
CA LEU A 75 -3.15 -2.36 -7.42
C LEU A 75 -4.25 -3.35 -7.85
N ASN A 76 -4.63 -3.38 -9.12
CA ASN A 76 -5.57 -4.37 -9.64
C ASN A 76 -5.07 -5.82 -9.55
N GLN A 77 -3.76 -6.04 -9.37
CA GLN A 77 -3.15 -7.36 -9.21
C GLN A 77 -2.90 -7.71 -7.74
N GLU A 78 -2.65 -6.71 -6.91
CA GLU A 78 -2.17 -6.89 -5.52
C GLU A 78 -3.28 -6.74 -4.46
N VAL A 79 -4.32 -5.96 -4.75
CA VAL A 79 -5.41 -5.69 -3.80
C VAL A 79 -6.32 -6.92 -3.68
N GLN A 80 -6.59 -7.33 -2.45
CA GLN A 80 -7.48 -8.45 -2.13
C GLN A 80 -8.92 -7.98 -1.83
N PRO A 81 -9.94 -8.84 -1.93
CA PRO A 81 -11.33 -8.41 -1.73
C PRO A 81 -11.65 -7.82 -0.35
N ASP A 82 -10.95 -8.30 0.70
CA ASP A 82 -11.13 -7.83 2.08
C ASP A 82 -10.19 -6.66 2.44
N ASP A 83 -9.54 -6.03 1.44
CA ASP A 83 -8.73 -4.83 1.62
C ASP A 83 -9.60 -3.57 1.49
N ILE A 84 -9.11 -2.47 2.08
CA ILE A 84 -9.60 -1.12 1.80
C ILE A 84 -8.52 -0.28 1.13
N VAL A 85 -8.89 0.51 0.13
CA VAL A 85 -8.01 1.42 -0.59
C VAL A 85 -8.41 2.86 -0.31
N LEU A 86 -7.51 3.60 0.34
CA LEU A 86 -7.67 5.01 0.66
C LEU A 86 -6.86 5.88 -0.31
N ILE A 87 -7.51 6.80 -1.02
CA ILE A 87 -6.86 7.74 -1.94
C ILE A 87 -6.73 9.10 -1.25
N GLU A 88 -5.51 9.57 -0.97
CA GLU A 88 -5.30 10.91 -0.39
C GLU A 88 -5.59 12.04 -1.38
N ARG A 89 -5.31 11.81 -2.66
CA ARG A 89 -5.48 12.81 -3.71
C ARG A 89 -6.81 12.66 -4.44
N GLY A 90 -7.74 13.57 -4.15
CA GLY A 90 -9.03 13.65 -4.83
C GLY A 90 -8.92 13.71 -6.37
N GLU A 91 -7.84 14.29 -6.91
CA GLU A 91 -7.61 14.36 -8.36
C GLU A 91 -7.45 12.97 -9.02
N TYR A 92 -7.01 11.95 -8.29
CA TYR A 92 -6.90 10.57 -8.78
C TYR A 92 -8.22 9.82 -8.77
N SER A 93 -9.24 10.33 -8.05
CA SER A 93 -10.51 9.62 -7.85
C SER A 93 -11.19 9.26 -9.17
N ARG A 94 -11.12 10.14 -10.18
CA ARG A 94 -11.72 9.87 -11.50
C ARG A 94 -11.02 8.73 -12.23
N LEU A 95 -9.69 8.67 -12.12
CA LEU A 95 -8.89 7.63 -12.74
C LEU A 95 -9.15 6.28 -12.06
N PHE A 96 -9.15 6.25 -10.73
CA PHE A 96 -9.51 5.05 -9.97
C PHE A 96 -10.94 4.59 -10.26
N MET A 97 -11.94 5.48 -10.25
CA MET A 97 -13.33 5.10 -10.58
C MET A 97 -13.46 4.46 -11.98
N ASN A 98 -12.61 4.85 -12.94
CA ASN A 98 -12.67 4.29 -14.29
C ASN A 98 -11.83 3.02 -14.46
N TYR A 99 -10.66 2.91 -13.83
CA TYR A 99 -9.66 1.87 -14.12
C TYR A 99 -9.33 0.93 -12.96
N PHE A 100 -9.68 1.27 -11.73
CA PHE A 100 -9.60 0.33 -10.61
C PHE A 100 -10.74 -0.69 -10.72
N LYS A 101 -10.39 -1.98 -10.66
CA LYS A 101 -11.26 -3.13 -10.92
C LYS A 101 -11.13 -4.23 -9.86
N ALA A 102 -10.20 -4.12 -8.92
CA ALA A 102 -10.17 -5.04 -7.78
C ALA A 102 -11.46 -4.92 -6.96
N ASP A 103 -11.90 -6.04 -6.40
CA ASP A 103 -13.15 -6.16 -5.64
C ASP A 103 -12.97 -5.66 -4.20
N ALA A 104 -12.49 -4.43 -4.03
CA ALA A 104 -12.15 -3.86 -2.73
C ALA A 104 -12.87 -2.53 -2.51
N VAL A 105 -13.05 -2.18 -1.24
CA VAL A 105 -13.66 -0.88 -0.90
C VAL A 105 -12.68 0.23 -1.23
N LEU A 106 -13.13 1.18 -2.05
CA LEU A 106 -12.36 2.36 -2.44
C LEU A 106 -12.95 3.60 -1.77
N MET A 107 -12.11 4.35 -1.06
CA MET A 107 -12.49 5.61 -0.42
C MET A 107 -11.49 6.71 -0.75
N THR A 108 -12.00 7.87 -1.16
CA THR A 108 -11.19 9.07 -1.33
C THR A 108 -11.21 9.88 -0.04
N LEU A 109 -10.02 10.14 0.51
CA LEU A 109 -9.85 11.02 1.66
C LEU A 109 -9.96 12.49 1.22
N PRO A 110 -10.56 13.36 2.06
CA PRO A 110 -10.47 14.80 1.83
C PRO A 110 -9.02 15.25 1.98
N LEU A 111 -8.67 16.32 1.26
CA LEU A 111 -7.34 16.92 1.41
C LEU A 111 -7.12 17.32 2.88
N PRO A 112 -5.93 17.04 3.44
CA PRO A 112 -5.61 17.43 4.80
C PRO A 112 -5.70 18.96 4.97
N LEU A 113 -6.12 19.41 6.16
CA LEU A 113 -6.15 20.83 6.53
C LEU A 113 -4.76 21.46 6.53
N ARG A 114 -3.74 20.66 6.89
CA ARG A 114 -2.33 21.00 6.77
C ARG A 114 -1.61 19.85 6.08
N GLY A 115 -1.56 19.91 4.75
CA GLY A 115 -0.76 19.04 3.91
C GLY A 115 -0.44 19.69 2.56
N GLY A 116 0.60 19.18 1.90
CA GLY A 116 1.16 19.80 0.70
C GLY A 116 2.59 20.30 0.91
N TYR A 117 3.05 21.17 0.01
CA TYR A 117 4.40 21.73 0.00
C TYR A 117 4.47 22.96 0.90
N ALA A 118 5.15 22.87 2.04
CA ALA A 118 5.35 23.99 2.96
C ALA A 118 6.85 24.22 3.21
N PRO A 119 7.55 24.93 2.30
CA PRO A 119 8.99 25.14 2.41
C PRO A 119 9.35 25.88 3.70
N GLY A 120 10.15 25.25 4.56
CA GLY A 120 10.61 25.85 5.81
C GLY A 120 9.64 25.75 6.99
N GLU A 121 8.51 25.05 6.87
CA GLU A 121 7.72 24.65 8.03
C GLU A 121 8.32 23.40 8.68
N PRO A 122 8.42 23.35 10.03
CA PRO A 122 8.91 22.17 10.71
C PRO A 122 8.01 20.97 10.45
N GLU A 123 8.61 19.77 10.48
CA GLU A 123 7.88 18.51 10.42
C GLU A 123 6.75 18.48 11.46
N ILE A 124 5.56 18.04 11.06
CA ILE A 124 4.40 17.97 11.96
C ILE A 124 4.70 17.02 13.10
N ARG A 125 4.62 17.51 14.34
CA ARG A 125 4.81 16.69 15.53
C ARG A 125 3.65 15.71 15.68
N ASP A 126 3.87 14.59 16.36
CA ASP A 126 2.87 13.52 16.48
C ASP A 126 1.54 14.00 17.08
N ASP A 127 1.57 15.00 17.97
CA ASP A 127 0.41 15.64 18.60
C ASP A 127 -0.40 16.54 17.65
N GLU A 128 0.15 16.91 16.50
CA GLU A 128 -0.50 17.78 15.51
C GLU A 128 -1.09 17.01 14.31
N LEU A 129 -0.93 15.68 14.24
CA LEU A 129 -1.36 14.86 13.10
C LEU A 129 -2.87 14.90 12.86
N TYR A 130 -3.68 14.73 13.92
CA TYR A 130 -5.14 14.79 13.84
C TYR A 130 -5.66 16.17 13.40
N PRO A 131 -5.23 17.28 14.03
CA PRO A 131 -5.53 18.62 13.53
C PRO A 131 -5.13 18.84 12.06
N ALA A 132 -3.99 18.29 11.63
CA ALA A 132 -3.51 18.43 10.26
C ALA A 132 -4.36 17.67 9.23
N LEU A 133 -4.89 16.51 9.60
CA LEU A 133 -5.78 15.71 8.75
C LEU A 133 -7.19 16.31 8.63
N GLY A 134 -7.67 16.91 9.72
CA GLY A 134 -9.07 17.34 9.83
C GLY A 134 -10.03 16.17 10.10
N PRO A 135 -11.24 16.49 10.58
CA PRO A 135 -12.13 15.52 11.22
C PRO A 135 -12.56 14.37 10.30
N HIS A 136 -12.76 14.64 9.01
CA HIS A 136 -13.24 13.64 8.06
C HIS A 136 -12.16 12.62 7.68
N ALA A 137 -10.93 13.08 7.41
CA ALA A 137 -9.82 12.17 7.11
C ALA A 137 -9.43 11.37 8.36
N SER A 138 -9.36 12.02 9.53
CA SER A 138 -9.12 11.34 10.80
C SER A 138 -10.15 10.25 11.08
N TYR A 139 -11.44 10.55 10.92
CA TYR A 139 -12.48 9.53 11.10
C TYR A 139 -12.32 8.34 10.16
N ALA A 140 -12.02 8.57 8.88
CA ALA A 140 -11.80 7.48 7.93
C ALA A 140 -10.58 6.61 8.29
N LEU A 141 -9.49 7.23 8.77
CA LEU A 141 -8.25 6.55 9.18
C LEU A 141 -8.36 5.84 10.54
N ASP A 142 -9.33 6.20 11.37
CA ASP A 142 -9.69 5.46 12.58
C ASP A 142 -10.67 4.32 12.24
N TRP A 143 -11.66 4.58 11.39
CA TRP A 143 -12.71 3.61 11.03
C TRP A 143 -12.21 2.45 10.17
N ALA A 144 -11.34 2.70 9.19
CA ALA A 144 -10.89 1.68 8.25
C ALA A 144 -10.15 0.51 8.96
N PRO A 145 -9.18 0.75 9.86
CA PRO A 145 -8.53 -0.28 10.66
C PRO A 145 -9.47 -1.14 11.52
N ASP A 146 -10.58 -0.58 12.02
CA ASP A 146 -11.58 -1.32 12.79
C ASP A 146 -12.37 -2.35 11.95
N HIS A 147 -12.37 -2.20 10.61
CA HIS A 147 -13.21 -2.99 9.70
C HIS A 147 -12.41 -3.86 8.72
N TYR A 148 -11.17 -3.49 8.43
CA TYR A 148 -10.33 -4.16 7.43
C TYR A 148 -8.98 -4.51 8.03
N ARG A 149 -8.50 -5.73 7.79
CA ARG A 149 -7.17 -6.19 8.24
C ARG A 149 -6.00 -5.58 7.47
N ARG A 150 -6.28 -5.16 6.23
CA ARG A 150 -5.32 -4.64 5.27
C ARG A 150 -5.82 -3.33 4.71
N LEU A 151 -4.96 -2.32 4.74
CA LEU A 151 -5.27 -0.97 4.29
C LEU A 151 -4.21 -0.50 3.31
N TRP A 152 -4.64 -0.08 2.12
CA TRP A 152 -3.80 0.58 1.13
C TRP A 152 -3.95 2.09 1.25
N LEU A 153 -2.82 2.79 1.37
CA LEU A 153 -2.75 4.24 1.23
C LEU A 153 -2.16 4.59 -0.14
N VAL A 154 -2.97 5.16 -1.04
CA VAL A 154 -2.50 5.81 -2.26
C VAL A 154 -2.06 7.23 -1.89
N ALA A 155 -0.75 7.37 -1.65
CA ALA A 155 -0.15 8.55 -1.06
C ALA A 155 -0.12 9.74 -2.03
N ALA A 156 -0.32 10.94 -1.50
CA ALA A 156 -0.34 12.18 -2.28
C ALA A 156 1.06 12.62 -2.76
N SER A 157 2.11 12.16 -2.09
CA SER A 157 3.50 12.55 -2.35
C SER A 157 4.46 11.50 -1.80
N GLY A 158 5.57 11.30 -2.50
CA GLY A 158 6.68 10.47 -2.05
C GLY A 158 7.60 11.18 -1.05
N PRO A 159 8.46 10.41 -0.35
CA PRO A 159 9.34 10.91 0.71
C PRO A 159 10.46 11.84 0.21
N PHE A 160 10.77 11.82 -1.09
CA PHE A 160 11.84 12.66 -1.66
C PHE A 160 11.35 14.07 -2.03
N ILE A 161 10.06 14.35 -1.81
CA ILE A 161 9.53 15.70 -1.83
C ILE A 161 9.73 16.29 -0.43
N THR A 162 10.86 16.97 -0.23
CA THR A 162 11.31 17.41 1.10
C THR A 162 10.37 18.39 1.80
N ASP A 163 9.55 19.13 1.06
CA ASP A 163 8.58 20.07 1.63
C ASP A 163 7.19 19.45 1.81
N ALA A 164 6.99 18.17 1.47
CA ALA A 164 5.69 17.52 1.56
C ALA A 164 5.39 17.06 2.97
N ILE A 165 4.33 17.64 3.54
CA ILE A 165 3.74 17.15 4.78
C ILE A 165 2.80 15.98 4.46
N ARG A 166 3.07 14.81 5.06
CA ARG A 166 2.35 13.53 4.84
C ARG A 166 1.69 13.02 6.11
N PRO A 167 0.64 13.70 6.64
CA PRO A 167 0.14 13.41 7.97
C PRO A 167 -0.60 12.07 8.06
N ALA A 168 -1.24 11.63 6.97
CA ALA A 168 -1.96 10.35 6.93
C ALA A 168 -0.98 9.17 6.89
N GLU A 169 0.03 9.22 6.01
CA GLU A 169 1.12 8.23 6.02
C GLU A 169 1.84 8.17 7.37
N ARG A 170 2.13 9.32 7.99
CA ARG A 170 2.79 9.36 9.30
C ARG A 170 1.89 8.75 10.38
N LEU A 171 0.60 9.09 10.40
CA LEU A 171 -0.36 8.51 11.34
C LEU A 171 -0.45 6.98 11.20
N LEU A 172 -0.56 6.47 9.97
CA LEU A 172 -0.62 5.04 9.72
C LEU A 172 0.69 4.34 10.11
N THR A 173 1.84 4.95 9.82
CA THR A 173 3.15 4.39 10.17
C THR A 173 3.39 4.28 11.68
N ILE A 174 2.92 5.25 12.47
CA ILE A 174 3.10 5.20 13.94
C ILE A 174 2.11 4.24 14.62
N ARG A 175 0.96 3.98 14.00
CA ARG A 175 -0.12 3.15 14.58
C ARG A 175 -0.18 1.72 14.09
N TYR A 176 0.29 1.48 12.88
CA TYR A 176 0.12 0.22 12.15
C TYR A 176 1.45 -0.22 11.51
N PHE A 177 1.42 -1.33 10.79
CA PHE A 177 2.61 -2.00 10.28
C PHE A 177 2.68 -1.92 8.75
N PRO A 178 3.55 -1.07 8.17
CA PRO A 178 3.74 -1.03 6.72
C PRO A 178 4.35 -2.34 6.22
N ILE A 179 3.68 -2.97 5.25
CA ILE A 179 4.05 -4.27 4.67
C ILE A 179 4.89 -4.08 3.40
N ARG A 180 4.34 -3.33 2.45
CA ARG A 180 4.94 -3.18 1.13
C ARG A 180 4.64 -1.80 0.57
N GLU A 181 5.57 -1.28 -0.20
CA GLU A 181 5.44 -0.03 -0.92
C GLU A 181 5.65 -0.25 -2.42
N TYR A 182 4.75 0.31 -3.22
CA TYR A 182 4.93 0.42 -4.67
C TYR A 182 5.08 1.89 -5.04
N THR A 183 6.21 2.25 -5.64
CA THR A 183 6.51 3.61 -6.07
C THR A 183 6.79 3.63 -7.56
N VAL A 184 5.85 4.16 -8.34
CA VAL A 184 6.01 4.43 -9.77
C VAL A 184 6.63 5.82 -9.97
N SER A 185 6.19 6.79 -9.16
CA SER A 185 6.72 8.16 -9.15
C SER A 185 6.54 8.80 -7.77
N GLN A 186 7.09 10.00 -7.57
CA GLN A 186 6.84 10.79 -6.36
C GLN A 186 5.38 11.23 -6.19
N LYS A 187 4.50 10.97 -7.17
CA LYS A 187 3.07 11.28 -7.13
C LYS A 187 2.19 10.03 -7.29
N ALA A 188 2.78 8.89 -7.63
CA ALA A 188 2.11 7.62 -7.84
C ALA A 188 2.78 6.57 -6.96
N ARG A 189 2.31 6.51 -5.70
CA ARG A 189 2.82 5.59 -4.68
C ARG A 189 1.65 5.00 -3.90
N ALA A 190 1.75 3.71 -3.59
CA ALA A 190 0.82 3.02 -2.71
C ALA A 190 1.57 2.24 -1.64
N ILE A 191 1.07 2.29 -0.41
CA ILE A 191 1.63 1.59 0.74
C ILE A 191 0.55 0.69 1.33
N LEU A 192 0.86 -0.59 1.51
CA LEU A 192 0.01 -1.56 2.18
C LEU A 192 0.38 -1.63 3.66
N TYR A 193 -0.62 -1.65 4.54
CA TYR A 193 -0.48 -1.77 5.99
C TYR A 193 -1.27 -2.96 6.56
N ASP A 194 -0.71 -3.67 7.55
CA ASP A 194 -1.47 -4.50 8.48
C ASP A 194 -2.03 -3.58 9.58
N THR A 195 -3.34 -3.64 9.79
CA THR A 195 -4.07 -2.70 10.64
C THR A 195 -4.14 -3.10 12.11
N VAL A 196 -3.42 -4.15 12.53
CA VAL A 196 -3.30 -4.46 13.97
C VAL A 196 -2.63 -3.27 14.69
N ASP A 197 -3.21 -2.85 15.80
CA ASP A 197 -2.68 -1.73 16.57
C ASP A 197 -1.30 -2.01 17.14
N VAL A 198 -0.42 -1.01 17.03
CA VAL A 198 0.86 -0.98 17.73
C VAL A 198 0.62 -0.86 19.24
N PRO A 199 1.23 -1.73 20.08
CA PRO A 199 1.04 -1.67 21.52
C PRO A 199 1.51 -0.34 22.14
N ASN A 200 0.59 0.37 22.81
CA ASN A 200 0.89 1.61 23.54
C ASN A 200 1.35 1.37 24.99
N VAL A 201 1.96 0.22 25.25
CA VAL A 201 2.52 -0.17 26.54
C VAL A 201 4.03 -0.35 26.40
N PRO A 202 4.80 -0.37 27.51
CA PRO A 202 6.20 -0.75 27.43
C PRO A 202 6.34 -2.15 26.81
N SER A 203 7.37 -2.36 25.99
CA SER A 203 7.53 -3.60 25.23
C SER A 203 7.54 -4.85 26.12
N VAL A 204 6.87 -5.89 25.62
CA VAL A 204 6.74 -7.20 26.26
C VAL A 204 8.09 -7.91 26.24
N TYR A 205 8.76 -7.93 25.08
CA TYR A 205 10.08 -8.55 24.95
C TYR A 205 11.16 -7.49 25.10
N ARG A 206 11.95 -7.60 26.17
CA ARG A 206 13.07 -6.69 26.45
C ARG A 206 14.36 -7.24 25.90
N THR A 207 15.19 -6.32 25.43
CA THR A 207 16.52 -6.63 24.89
C THR A 207 17.52 -5.57 25.34
N ASN A 208 18.80 -5.92 25.28
CA ASN A 208 19.90 -5.04 25.62
C ASN A 208 20.90 -4.92 24.46
N TYR A 209 20.44 -5.14 23.22
CA TYR A 209 21.32 -5.05 22.06
C TYR A 209 21.76 -3.60 21.83
N ILE A 210 23.05 -3.40 21.58
CA ILE A 210 23.62 -2.10 21.27
C ILE A 210 24.36 -2.18 19.95
N PHE A 211 23.97 -1.32 19.00
CA PHE A 211 24.54 -1.21 17.67
C PHE A 211 25.50 -0.02 17.61
N GLY A 212 26.77 -0.30 17.28
CA GLY A 212 27.82 0.68 17.05
C GLY A 212 28.13 1.62 18.23
N GLU A 213 27.74 1.27 19.47
CA GLU A 213 27.72 2.17 20.64
C GLU A 213 26.72 3.35 20.55
N LEU A 214 25.94 3.44 19.47
CA LEU A 214 25.09 4.58 19.12
C LEU A 214 23.61 4.32 19.40
N LEU A 215 23.12 3.13 19.04
CA LEU A 215 21.70 2.78 19.03
C LEU A 215 21.43 1.60 19.97
N GLY A 216 20.51 1.79 20.91
CA GLY A 216 20.01 0.73 21.77
C GLY A 216 18.70 0.17 21.22
N LEU A 217 18.66 -1.15 21.05
CA LEU A 217 17.42 -1.90 20.82
C LEU A 217 16.91 -2.36 22.20
N LEU A 218 15.94 -1.62 22.74
CA LEU A 218 15.43 -1.77 24.11
C LEU A 218 14.42 -2.93 24.24
N GLY A 219 13.78 -3.28 23.13
CA GLY A 219 12.84 -4.38 23.07
C GLY A 219 12.02 -4.35 21.79
N TYR A 220 11.04 -5.24 21.73
CA TYR A 220 10.11 -5.35 20.61
C TYR A 220 8.80 -6.01 21.05
N ASP A 221 7.80 -5.91 20.20
CA ASP A 221 6.49 -6.53 20.38
C ASP A 221 6.07 -7.27 19.10
N LEU A 222 5.34 -8.37 19.30
CA LEU A 222 4.69 -9.15 18.25
C LEU A 222 3.18 -9.20 18.56
N PRO A 223 2.38 -8.24 18.09
CA PRO A 223 0.97 -8.10 18.49
C PRO A 223 0.10 -9.33 18.19
N ARG A 224 0.51 -10.15 17.22
CA ARG A 224 -0.17 -11.39 16.84
C ARG A 224 0.45 -12.65 17.47
N GLY A 225 1.41 -12.50 18.37
CA GLY A 225 2.11 -13.60 19.03
C GLY A 225 3.29 -14.12 18.20
N THR A 226 3.67 -15.39 18.41
CA THR A 226 4.85 -16.01 17.78
C THR A 226 4.48 -17.15 16.84
N THR A 227 3.21 -17.31 16.51
CA THR A 227 2.71 -18.41 15.68
C THR A 227 1.92 -17.86 14.51
N TYR A 228 2.30 -18.29 13.31
CA TYR A 228 1.80 -17.76 12.05
C TYR A 228 1.55 -18.90 11.05
N GLN A 229 0.83 -18.59 9.98
CA GLN A 229 0.61 -19.46 8.82
C GLN A 229 1.33 -18.90 7.58
N PRO A 230 1.63 -19.73 6.56
CA PRO A 230 2.12 -19.25 5.29
C PRO A 230 1.18 -18.19 4.69
N GLY A 231 1.75 -17.09 4.19
CA GLY A 231 0.95 -15.94 3.71
C GLY A 231 0.52 -14.94 4.79
N ASP A 232 0.70 -15.24 6.09
CA ASP A 232 0.42 -14.27 7.14
C ASP A 232 1.42 -13.11 7.13
N VAL A 233 0.99 -11.98 7.70
CA VAL A 233 1.87 -10.87 8.03
C VAL A 233 2.33 -11.01 9.48
N VAL A 234 3.64 -10.88 9.69
CA VAL A 234 4.29 -10.81 11.01
C VAL A 234 4.48 -9.33 11.36
N PRO A 235 3.60 -8.73 12.18
CA PRO A 235 3.76 -7.36 12.68
C PRO A 235 4.84 -7.33 13.77
N VAL A 236 5.91 -6.58 13.52
CA VAL A 236 7.04 -6.40 14.44
C VAL A 236 7.16 -4.93 14.83
N SER A 237 6.95 -4.60 16.10
CA SER A 237 7.16 -3.23 16.61
C SER A 237 8.45 -3.20 17.41
N ILE A 238 9.47 -2.52 16.89
CA ILE A 238 10.79 -2.42 17.49
C ILE A 238 10.88 -1.13 18.33
N VAL A 239 11.48 -1.24 19.51
CA VAL A 239 11.68 -0.10 20.42
C VAL A 239 13.15 0.28 20.47
N TRP A 240 13.45 1.48 19.98
CA TRP A 240 14.79 2.02 19.89
C TRP A 240 15.05 3.15 20.90
N SER A 241 16.31 3.39 21.23
CA SER A 241 16.80 4.59 21.92
C SER A 241 18.16 5.02 21.40
N ALA A 242 18.34 6.32 21.16
CA ALA A 242 19.66 6.87 20.91
C ALA A 242 20.48 6.90 22.21
N LEU A 243 21.70 6.38 22.17
CA LEU A 243 22.65 6.38 23.29
C LEU A 243 23.66 7.52 23.17
N GLN A 244 23.93 7.96 21.94
CA GLN A 244 24.85 9.05 21.60
C GLN A 244 24.29 9.89 20.44
N PRO A 245 24.76 11.13 20.24
CA PRO A 245 24.44 11.89 19.04
C PRO A 245 24.90 11.14 17.78
N MET A 246 24.05 11.08 16.77
CA MET A 246 24.37 10.51 15.47
C MET A 246 24.44 11.63 14.43
N VAL A 247 25.48 11.62 13.60
CA VAL A 247 25.62 12.56 12.47
C VAL A 247 25.22 11.92 11.14
N THR A 248 24.87 10.64 11.16
CA THR A 248 24.53 9.83 10.00
C THR A 248 23.15 9.21 10.23
N ASP A 249 22.35 9.17 9.16
CA ASP A 249 21.12 8.40 9.13
C ASP A 249 21.44 6.94 8.81
N TYR A 250 21.12 6.05 9.73
CA TYR A 250 21.28 4.61 9.58
C TYR A 250 19.98 3.98 9.14
N ASN A 251 20.10 2.94 8.30
CA ASN A 251 19.00 2.08 7.93
C ASN A 251 18.92 0.87 8.86
N VAL A 252 17.71 0.35 9.00
CA VAL A 252 17.41 -0.89 9.70
C VAL A 252 16.97 -1.91 8.67
N SER A 253 17.47 -3.13 8.82
CA SER A 253 17.02 -4.32 8.11
C SER A 253 16.36 -5.24 9.12
N VAL A 254 15.07 -5.52 8.94
CA VAL A 254 14.32 -6.51 9.72
C VAL A 254 13.99 -7.67 8.81
N ARG A 255 14.36 -8.88 9.21
CA ARG A 255 14.20 -10.07 8.37
C ARG A 255 13.75 -11.28 9.17
N ILE A 256 13.06 -12.18 8.48
CA ILE A 256 12.77 -13.52 8.94
C ILE A 256 13.64 -14.46 8.13
N SER A 257 14.47 -15.24 8.82
CA SER A 257 15.45 -16.14 8.22
C SER A 257 15.16 -17.59 8.57
N ASP A 258 15.56 -18.51 7.69
CA ASP A 258 15.46 -19.95 7.95
C ASP A 258 16.54 -20.45 8.93
N ALA A 259 16.56 -21.77 9.17
CA ALA A 259 17.55 -22.41 10.04
C ALA A 259 19.01 -22.23 9.59
N THR A 260 19.24 -21.84 8.34
CA THR A 260 20.56 -21.54 7.77
C THR A 260 20.92 -20.05 7.81
N HIS A 261 20.07 -19.23 8.44
CA HIS A 261 20.16 -17.76 8.49
C HIS A 261 20.10 -17.08 7.11
N LEU A 262 19.47 -17.73 6.13
CA LEU A 262 19.14 -17.11 4.85
C LEU A 262 17.78 -16.40 4.96
N PRO A 263 17.67 -15.14 4.51
CA PRO A 263 16.43 -14.39 4.60
C PRO A 263 15.35 -15.00 3.70
N VAL A 264 14.18 -15.23 4.28
CA VAL A 264 12.95 -15.62 3.58
C VAL A 264 12.16 -14.38 3.18
N VAL A 265 12.03 -13.43 4.11
CA VAL A 265 11.44 -12.11 3.89
C VAL A 265 12.29 -11.08 4.63
N GLN A 266 12.43 -9.90 4.04
CA GLN A 266 13.24 -8.80 4.56
C GLN A 266 12.61 -7.46 4.22
N GLN A 267 12.68 -6.53 5.16
CA GLN A 267 12.28 -5.14 4.99
C GLN A 267 13.44 -4.23 5.40
N ASP A 268 13.88 -3.38 4.47
CA ASP A 268 14.97 -2.44 4.66
C ASP A 268 14.48 -1.01 4.51
N GLY A 269 14.96 -0.12 5.37
CA GLY A 269 14.61 1.30 5.28
C GLY A 269 15.18 2.14 6.40
N LEU A 270 14.84 3.42 6.37
CA LEU A 270 15.00 4.25 7.56
C LEU A 270 14.05 3.72 8.66
N PRO A 271 14.39 3.91 9.95
CA PRO A 271 13.44 3.66 11.02
C PRO A 271 12.17 4.50 10.85
N ILE A 272 11.05 4.04 11.39
CA ILE A 272 9.76 4.73 11.36
C ILE A 272 9.37 5.05 9.91
N ALA A 273 9.55 4.05 9.04
CA ALA A 273 9.49 4.16 7.59
C ALA A 273 10.37 5.31 7.06
N THR A 274 9.79 6.38 6.54
CA THR A 274 10.54 7.49 5.93
C THR A 274 10.65 8.71 6.85
N PHE A 275 10.29 8.57 8.13
CA PHE A 275 10.21 9.68 9.10
C PHE A 275 11.26 9.62 10.22
N GLY A 276 11.94 8.49 10.44
CA GLY A 276 12.82 8.28 11.59
C GLY A 276 14.31 8.50 11.31
N HIS A 277 14.68 9.65 10.75
CA HIS A 277 16.08 10.04 10.53
C HIS A 277 16.90 9.94 11.83
N THR A 278 17.80 8.94 11.94
CA THR A 278 18.51 8.67 13.19
C THR A 278 19.41 9.83 13.63
N SER A 279 19.88 10.66 12.69
CA SER A 279 20.66 11.87 13.01
C SER A 279 19.89 12.92 13.80
N GLN A 280 18.55 12.84 13.80
CA GLN A 280 17.67 13.77 14.52
C GLN A 280 17.21 13.23 15.87
N TRP A 281 17.63 12.02 16.25
CA TRP A 281 17.18 11.40 17.48
C TRP A 281 17.80 12.04 18.71
N GLU A 282 16.94 12.41 19.66
CA GLU A 282 17.36 12.90 20.96
C GLU A 282 17.85 11.74 21.83
N ILE A 283 18.96 11.95 22.53
CA ILE A 283 19.53 10.95 23.45
C ILE A 283 18.51 10.57 24.52
N GLY A 284 18.31 9.26 24.73
CA GLY A 284 17.37 8.72 25.71
C GLY A 284 15.90 8.77 25.28
N ARG A 285 15.57 9.41 24.15
CA ARG A 285 14.21 9.34 23.59
C ARG A 285 13.96 7.94 23.05
N THR A 286 12.83 7.37 23.47
CA THR A 286 12.37 6.08 22.98
C THR A 286 11.47 6.27 21.76
N LEU A 287 11.72 5.51 20.70
CA LEU A 287 10.97 5.56 19.44
C LEU A 287 10.53 4.15 19.04
N ARG A 288 9.30 4.04 18.52
CA ARG A 288 8.76 2.79 17.96
C ARG A 288 8.91 2.79 16.45
N ASP A 289 9.34 1.66 15.93
CA ASP A 289 9.62 1.42 14.52
C ASP A 289 8.91 0.13 14.09
N ASN A 290 7.90 0.25 13.23
CA ASN A 290 6.94 -0.81 12.94
C ASN A 290 7.19 -1.40 11.55
N HIS A 291 7.21 -2.74 11.47
CA HIS A 291 7.50 -3.50 10.25
C HIS A 291 6.46 -4.61 10.05
N GLY A 292 5.92 -4.74 8.84
CA GLY A 292 4.97 -5.80 8.47
C GLY A 292 5.63 -6.81 7.53
N LEU A 293 6.10 -7.93 8.05
CA LEU A 293 6.79 -8.93 7.21
C LEU A 293 5.79 -9.97 6.69
N GLU A 294 5.42 -9.87 5.41
CA GLU A 294 4.54 -10.83 4.74
C GLU A 294 5.29 -12.12 4.42
N LEU A 295 4.87 -13.22 5.04
CA LEU A 295 5.45 -14.55 4.81
C LEU A 295 5.08 -15.05 3.41
N PRO A 296 5.98 -15.73 2.69
CA PRO A 296 5.64 -16.40 1.45
C PRO A 296 4.48 -17.40 1.65
N ALA A 297 3.57 -17.47 0.68
CA ALA A 297 2.41 -18.37 0.74
C ALA A 297 2.79 -19.86 0.63
N ASP A 298 3.99 -20.16 0.12
CA ASP A 298 4.57 -21.50 -0.01
C ASP A 298 5.59 -21.82 1.09
N LEU A 299 5.67 -20.99 2.13
CA LEU A 299 6.60 -21.19 3.24
C LEU A 299 6.30 -22.50 3.97
N LEU A 300 7.35 -23.30 4.21
CA LEU A 300 7.20 -24.57 4.92
C LEU A 300 6.94 -24.35 6.41
N PRO A 301 6.15 -25.20 7.07
CA PRO A 301 6.03 -25.20 8.52
C PRO A 301 7.38 -25.43 9.20
N GLY A 302 7.64 -24.70 10.28
CA GLY A 302 8.91 -24.76 10.99
C GLY A 302 9.19 -23.55 11.87
N GLU A 303 10.36 -23.54 12.50
CA GLU A 303 10.85 -22.38 13.25
C GLU A 303 11.71 -21.48 12.35
N TYR A 304 11.48 -20.18 12.46
CA TYR A 304 12.19 -19.14 11.73
C TYR A 304 12.72 -18.07 12.67
N TYR A 305 13.86 -17.48 12.35
CA TYR A 305 14.53 -16.49 13.18
C TYR A 305 14.15 -15.07 12.76
N LEU A 306 13.65 -14.27 13.69
CA LEU A 306 13.51 -12.84 13.52
C LEU A 306 14.84 -12.15 13.82
N GLU A 307 15.35 -11.37 12.87
CA GLU A 307 16.69 -10.79 12.93
C GLU A 307 16.68 -9.31 12.56
N VAL A 308 17.53 -8.54 13.24
CA VAL A 308 17.65 -7.09 13.06
C VAL A 308 19.11 -6.72 12.81
N THR A 309 19.34 -5.92 11.77
CA THR A 309 20.65 -5.33 11.44
C THR A 309 20.50 -3.81 11.31
N VAL A 310 21.53 -3.08 11.74
CA VAL A 310 21.63 -1.63 11.51
C VAL A 310 22.83 -1.37 10.62
N TYR A 311 22.67 -0.55 9.58
CA TYR A 311 23.72 -0.33 8.59
C TYR A 311 23.70 1.08 8.02
N ASN A 312 24.84 1.53 7.51
CA ASN A 312 24.93 2.76 6.75
C ASN A 312 24.54 2.49 5.29
N TYR A 313 23.46 3.13 4.81
CA TYR A 313 22.98 2.92 3.44
C TYR A 313 23.97 3.35 2.36
N VAL A 314 24.76 4.39 2.59
CA VAL A 314 25.72 4.94 1.62
C VAL A 314 26.94 4.02 1.47
N THR A 315 27.47 3.49 2.58
CA THR A 315 28.66 2.63 2.55
C THR A 315 28.33 1.13 2.46
N GLY A 316 27.10 0.74 2.79
CA GLY A 316 26.68 -0.66 2.92
C GLY A 316 27.25 -1.35 4.17
N GLU A 317 27.86 -0.60 5.09
CA GLU A 317 28.51 -1.20 6.26
C GLU A 317 27.51 -1.41 7.41
N ASN A 318 27.39 -2.67 7.85
CA ASN A 318 26.65 -3.03 9.07
C ASN A 318 27.40 -2.59 10.33
N LEU A 319 26.68 -2.01 11.29
CA LEU A 319 27.21 -1.70 12.60
C LEU A 319 27.49 -2.97 13.41
N GLU A 320 28.52 -2.92 14.25
CA GLU A 320 28.77 -3.98 15.23
C GLU A 320 27.63 -4.04 16.25
N VAL A 321 27.23 -5.26 16.63
CA VAL A 321 26.21 -5.46 17.65
C VAL A 321 26.78 -6.21 18.85
N ARG A 322 26.40 -5.79 20.05
CA ARG A 322 26.69 -6.52 21.28
C ARG A 322 25.44 -6.68 22.13
N ASN A 323 25.39 -7.75 22.90
CA ASN A 323 24.41 -7.93 23.98
C ASN A 323 25.19 -8.06 25.30
N PRO A 324 25.14 -7.05 26.20
CA PRO A 324 25.87 -7.05 27.47
C PRO A 324 25.61 -8.28 28.36
N GLU A 325 24.46 -8.93 28.23
CA GLU A 325 24.08 -10.09 29.04
C GLU A 325 24.53 -11.43 28.44
N LEU A 326 24.71 -11.50 27.12
CA LEU A 326 25.10 -12.72 26.40
C LEU A 326 26.60 -12.74 25.98
N GLY A 327 27.33 -11.66 26.21
CA GLY A 327 28.72 -11.51 25.75
C GLY A 327 28.82 -11.16 24.26
N VAL A 328 29.91 -11.55 23.58
CA VAL A 328 30.07 -11.33 22.13
C VAL A 328 29.07 -12.19 21.38
N VAL A 329 28.14 -11.55 20.65
CA VAL A 329 27.15 -12.22 19.80
C VAL A 329 27.91 -12.97 18.69
N PRO A 330 27.65 -14.27 18.44
CA PRO A 330 28.45 -15.09 17.52
C PRO A 330 28.46 -14.58 16.07
N SER A 331 27.40 -13.85 15.69
CA SER A 331 27.32 -13.10 14.44
C SER A 331 27.51 -11.62 14.79
N ASN A 332 28.69 -11.09 14.50
CA ASN A 332 29.17 -9.79 15.00
C ASN A 332 28.34 -8.56 14.60
N ARG A 333 27.25 -8.71 13.83
CA ARG A 333 26.47 -7.59 13.27
C ARG A 333 24.96 -7.83 13.15
N ILE A 334 24.43 -8.94 13.70
CA ILE A 334 23.00 -9.28 13.64
C ILE A 334 22.46 -9.52 15.05
N ALA A 335 21.36 -8.85 15.40
CA ALA A 335 20.60 -9.16 16.61
C ALA A 335 19.50 -10.18 16.27
N THR A 336 19.59 -11.38 16.84
CA THR A 336 18.55 -12.41 16.72
C THR A 336 17.55 -12.28 17.87
N LEU A 337 16.28 -12.12 17.54
CA LEU A 337 15.17 -12.00 18.49
C LEU A 337 14.55 -13.38 18.77
N LEU A 338 13.40 -13.43 19.44
CA LEU A 338 12.69 -14.70 19.62
C LEU A 338 12.27 -15.25 18.25
N PRO A 339 12.40 -16.57 18.03
CA PRO A 339 11.94 -17.18 16.80
C PRO A 339 10.42 -17.12 16.72
N ILE A 340 9.91 -17.21 15.49
CA ILE A 340 8.50 -17.43 15.20
C ILE A 340 8.32 -18.87 14.70
N THR A 341 7.12 -19.41 14.89
CA THR A 341 6.74 -20.72 14.40
C THR A 341 5.71 -20.56 13.29
N VAL A 342 5.99 -21.16 12.14
CA VAL A 342 5.04 -21.30 11.03
C VAL A 342 4.39 -22.66 11.14
N GLN A 343 3.06 -22.71 11.17
CA GLN A 343 2.26 -23.94 11.23
C GLN A 343 1.51 -24.16 9.92
N GLU A 344 1.11 -25.41 9.65
CA GLU A 344 0.23 -25.69 8.51
C GLU A 344 -1.09 -24.92 8.64
N ASN A 345 -1.67 -24.53 7.50
CA ASN A 345 -3.05 -24.07 7.47
C ASN A 345 -3.92 -25.20 7.99
N SER A 346 -4.52 -25.02 9.17
CA SER A 346 -5.64 -25.84 9.57
C SER A 346 -6.80 -25.46 8.67
N ASP A 347 -7.00 -26.22 7.59
CA ASP A 347 -8.22 -26.14 6.77
C ASP A 347 -9.42 -26.41 7.69
N ASP A 348 -10.16 -25.36 8.05
CA ASP A 348 -11.47 -25.41 8.73
C ASP A 348 -12.61 -25.25 7.71
#